data_AF-A0A258FAN6-F1
#
_entry.id   AF-A0A258FAN6-F1
#
_cell.length_a   1.000
_cell.length_b   1.000
_cell.length_c   1.000
_cell.angle_alpha   90.00
_cell.angle_beta   90.00
_cell.angle_gamma   90.00
#
_symmetry.space_group_name_H-M   'P 1'
#
loop_
_entity.id
_entity.type
_entity.pdbx_description
1 polymer ?
#
loop_
_entity_poly.entity_id
_entity_poly.type
_entity_poly.pdbx_seq_one_letter_code
_entity_poly.pdbx_strand_id
1 'polypeptide(L)'
;MALDALIDEIRACRACAGDLPHEPRPVVRVSPATRLLICGQAPGRRVHEICFPGTNPKGGDYPPPPRCANLWRGRLTQALPKAELTLLVGGYAQKWALGARAKADMTQTVAAWREYGPDLLPMPHPSWRNTAWLRRNPWFEDEVVPYLQFRVAGLLGSGKPA
;
A
#
# COMPACT_ATOMS: atom_id res chain seq x y z
N MET A 1 15.73 -17.11 0.03
CA MET A 1 16.04 -16.28 -1.17
C MET A 1 16.53 -14.93 -0.69
N ALA A 2 17.65 -14.43 -1.19
CA ALA A 2 18.11 -13.09 -0.84
C ALA A 2 17.08 -12.05 -1.33
N LEU A 3 16.84 -10.99 -0.53
CA LEU A 3 15.87 -9.94 -0.87
C LEU A 3 16.15 -9.34 -2.26
N ASP A 4 17.42 -9.15 -2.61
CA ASP A 4 17.81 -8.58 -3.90
C ASP A 4 17.37 -9.46 -5.09
N ALA A 5 17.54 -10.79 -4.99
CA ALA A 5 17.06 -11.72 -6.01
C ALA A 5 15.53 -11.65 -6.18
N LEU A 6 14.78 -11.52 -5.07
CA LEU A 6 13.34 -11.34 -5.13
C LEU A 6 12.95 -9.99 -5.77
N ILE A 7 13.68 -8.91 -5.47
CA ILE A 7 13.46 -7.60 -6.09
C ILE A 7 13.71 -7.69 -7.60
N ASP A 8 14.74 -8.39 -8.04
CA ASP A 8 15.06 -8.57 -9.46
C ASP A 8 14.00 -9.41 -10.17
N GLU A 9 13.50 -10.49 -9.56
CA GLU A 9 12.36 -11.25 -10.07
C GLU A 9 11.11 -10.38 -10.24
N ILE A 10 10.80 -9.54 -9.24
CA ILE A 10 9.65 -8.63 -9.31
C ILE A 10 9.83 -7.65 -10.48
N ARG A 11 11.02 -7.05 -10.64
CA ARG A 11 11.30 -6.10 -11.73
C ARG A 11 11.25 -6.74 -13.12
N ALA A 12 11.63 -8.01 -13.21
CA ALA A 12 11.57 -8.80 -14.44
C ALA A 12 10.15 -9.31 -14.75
N CYS A 13 9.20 -9.25 -13.81
CA CYS A 13 7.86 -9.80 -13.99
C CYS A 13 7.13 -9.20 -15.21
N ARG A 14 6.63 -10.09 -16.08
CA ARG A 14 5.80 -9.76 -17.26
C ARG A 14 4.42 -10.42 -17.24
N ALA A 15 3.95 -10.87 -16.07
CA ALA A 15 2.67 -11.57 -15.93
C ALA A 15 1.42 -10.76 -16.33
N CYS A 16 1.54 -9.45 -16.57
CA CYS A 16 0.45 -8.61 -17.09
C CYS A 16 0.70 -8.16 -18.55
N ALA A 17 1.68 -8.74 -19.24
CA ALA A 17 1.94 -8.42 -20.65
C ALA A 17 0.71 -8.82 -21.50
N GLY A 18 0.29 -7.93 -22.40
CA GLY A 18 -0.93 -8.11 -23.19
C GLY A 18 -2.22 -7.60 -22.53
N ASP A 19 -2.26 -7.51 -21.19
CA ASP A 19 -3.42 -6.97 -20.47
C ASP A 19 -3.36 -5.44 -20.28
N LEU A 20 -2.14 -4.89 -20.32
CA LEU A 20 -1.86 -3.47 -20.13
C LEU A 20 -1.67 -2.79 -21.50
N PRO A 21 -2.03 -1.50 -21.62
CA PRO A 21 -1.79 -0.72 -22.85
C PRO A 21 -0.30 -0.42 -23.09
N HIS A 22 0.59 -0.90 -22.22
CA HIS A 22 2.04 -0.72 -22.27
C HIS A 22 2.73 -1.93 -21.64
N GLU A 23 4.05 -2.05 -21.81
CA GLU A 23 4.82 -3.12 -21.16
C GLU A 23 4.72 -3.02 -19.62
N PRO A 24 4.54 -4.14 -18.89
CA PRO A 24 4.56 -4.13 -17.43
C PRO A 24 5.91 -3.63 -16.90
N ARG A 25 5.87 -2.65 -15.99
CA ARG A 25 7.04 -2.11 -15.29
C ARG A 25 6.80 -2.11 -13.78
N PRO A 26 6.98 -3.27 -13.11
CA PRO A 26 6.70 -3.41 -11.68
C PRO A 26 7.56 -2.47 -10.84
N VAL A 27 6.95 -1.80 -9.86
CA VAL A 27 7.66 -0.92 -8.93
C VAL A 27 7.65 -1.52 -7.54
N VAL A 28 8.85 -1.75 -7.03
CA VAL A 28 9.14 -2.14 -5.66
C VAL A 28 10.37 -1.38 -5.17
N ARG A 29 10.28 -0.88 -3.94
CA ARG A 29 11.32 -0.10 -3.26
C ARG A 29 11.34 -0.54 -1.80
N VAL A 30 12.25 -1.44 -1.47
CA VAL A 30 12.47 -1.96 -0.12
C VAL A 30 13.97 -2.24 0.05
N SER A 31 14.41 -2.42 1.29
CA SER A 31 15.75 -2.87 1.65
C SER A 31 15.68 -3.78 2.88
N PRO A 32 16.76 -4.49 3.23
CA PRO A 32 16.77 -5.31 4.45
C PRO A 32 16.56 -4.51 5.74
N ALA A 33 16.71 -3.18 5.69
CA ALA A 33 16.49 -2.26 6.81
C ALA A 33 15.08 -1.63 6.81
N THR A 34 14.20 -2.01 5.88
CA THR A 34 12.84 -1.45 5.83
C THR A 34 12.05 -1.79 7.10
N ARG A 35 11.68 -0.75 7.85
CA ARG A 35 10.83 -0.83 9.06
C ARG A 35 9.39 -0.37 8.82
N LEU A 36 9.18 0.49 7.83
CA LEU A 36 7.88 1.01 7.41
C LEU A 36 7.60 0.59 5.98
N LEU A 37 6.48 -0.12 5.76
CA LEU A 37 5.99 -0.49 4.45
C LEU A 37 4.79 0.38 4.07
N ILE A 38 4.80 0.92 2.85
CA ILE A 38 3.65 1.61 2.27
C ILE A 38 3.07 0.72 1.18
N CYS A 39 1.92 0.13 1.47
CA CYS A 39 1.25 -0.80 0.59
C CYS A 39 0.07 -0.10 -0.09
N GLY A 40 0.32 0.43 -1.29
CA GLY A 40 -0.67 1.13 -2.09
C GLY A 40 -1.49 0.23 -3.03
N GLN A 41 -2.31 0.89 -3.83
CA GLN A 41 -3.05 0.31 -4.95
C GLN A 41 -2.09 0.05 -6.14
N ALA A 42 -2.24 0.84 -7.20
CA ALA A 42 -1.51 0.79 -8.45
C ALA A 42 -1.00 2.22 -8.73
N PRO A 43 0.12 2.37 -9.45
CA PRO A 43 0.56 3.69 -9.93
C PRO A 43 -0.56 4.34 -10.75
N GLY A 44 -0.78 5.65 -10.55
CA GLY A 44 -1.78 6.42 -11.28
C GLY A 44 -1.22 7.05 -12.57
N ARG A 45 -2.12 7.62 -13.39
CA ARG A 45 -1.82 8.13 -14.75
C ARG A 45 -0.63 9.11 -14.86
N ARG A 46 -0.37 9.91 -13.81
CA ARG A 46 0.72 10.91 -13.81
C ARG A 46 2.11 10.30 -13.69
N VAL A 47 2.19 9.03 -13.32
CA VAL A 47 3.44 8.29 -13.35
C VAL A 47 3.55 7.71 -14.75
N HIS A 48 4.05 8.54 -15.67
CA HIS A 48 4.33 8.10 -17.03
C HIS A 48 5.19 6.82 -16.94
N GLU A 49 4.69 5.74 -17.54
CA GLU A 49 5.42 4.49 -17.73
C GLU A 49 5.54 3.54 -16.52
N ILE A 50 4.57 3.47 -15.60
CA ILE A 50 4.59 2.47 -14.53
C ILE A 50 3.25 1.76 -14.38
N CYS A 51 3.21 0.44 -14.63
CA CYS A 51 2.12 -0.53 -14.32
C CYS A 51 0.70 0.08 -14.18
N PHE A 52 0.33 0.97 -15.10
CA PHE A 52 -0.86 1.79 -15.01
C PHE A 52 -1.98 1.02 -15.71
N PRO A 53 -3.05 0.63 -15.01
CA PRO A 53 -4.07 -0.25 -15.59
C PRO A 53 -5.02 0.49 -16.54
N GLY A 54 -4.81 1.78 -16.79
CA GLY A 54 -5.70 2.62 -17.59
C GLY A 54 -6.77 3.31 -16.73
N THR A 55 -7.66 4.01 -17.41
CA THR A 55 -8.72 4.81 -16.79
C THR A 55 -10.07 4.15 -16.95
N ASN A 56 -10.83 4.06 -15.87
CA ASN A 56 -12.20 3.58 -15.89
C ASN A 56 -13.12 4.68 -16.51
N PRO A 57 -13.94 4.36 -17.52
CA PRO A 57 -14.91 5.30 -18.10
C PRO A 57 -15.88 5.91 -17.09
N LYS A 58 -16.18 5.19 -16.00
CA LYS A 58 -17.01 5.67 -14.87
C LYS A 58 -16.26 6.57 -13.88
N GLY A 59 -14.98 6.87 -14.16
CA GLY A 59 -14.11 7.75 -13.40
C GLY A 59 -13.05 7.02 -12.59
N GLY A 60 -11.86 7.62 -12.51
CA GLY A 60 -10.70 7.07 -11.79
C GLY A 60 -9.91 6.06 -12.61
N ASP A 61 -8.96 5.38 -11.96
CA ASP A 61 -8.10 4.38 -12.59
C ASP A 61 -8.71 2.99 -12.41
N TYR A 62 -8.43 2.06 -13.33
CA TYR A 62 -8.79 0.66 -13.14
C TYR A 62 -8.09 0.08 -11.89
N PRO A 63 -8.66 -0.96 -11.26
CA PRO A 63 -8.01 -1.61 -10.14
C PRO A 63 -6.66 -2.26 -10.54
N PRO A 64 -5.73 -2.43 -9.59
CA PRO A 64 -4.56 -3.25 -9.81
C PRO A 64 -5.03 -4.70 -10.03
N PRO A 65 -4.43 -5.45 -10.98
CA PRO A 65 -4.80 -6.83 -11.18
C PRO A 65 -4.43 -7.66 -9.93
N PRO A 66 -5.35 -8.48 -9.39
CA PRO A 66 -5.09 -9.28 -8.18
C PRO A 66 -3.88 -10.21 -8.30
N ARG A 67 -3.55 -10.63 -9.52
CA ARG A 67 -2.39 -11.50 -9.82
C ARG A 67 -1.08 -10.94 -9.24
N CYS A 68 -0.85 -9.63 -9.30
CA CYS A 68 0.37 -9.02 -8.79
C CYS A 68 0.48 -9.18 -7.26
N ALA A 69 -0.64 -9.05 -6.56
CA ALA A 69 -0.68 -9.22 -5.12
C ALA A 69 -0.40 -10.69 -4.74
N ASN A 70 -1.03 -11.63 -5.45
CA ASN A 70 -0.89 -13.07 -5.23
C ASN A 70 0.54 -13.58 -5.52
N LEU A 71 1.19 -13.06 -6.57
CA LEU A 71 2.54 -13.47 -6.94
C LEU A 71 3.61 -12.95 -5.98
N TRP A 72 3.50 -11.68 -5.54
CA TRP A 72 4.66 -10.98 -4.97
C TRP A 72 4.51 -10.55 -3.52
N ARG A 73 3.31 -10.19 -3.05
CA ARG A 73 3.19 -9.51 -1.74
C ARG A 73 3.54 -10.42 -0.57
N GLY A 74 3.07 -11.66 -0.56
CA GLY A 74 3.40 -12.62 0.50
C GLY A 74 4.91 -12.88 0.59
N ARG A 75 5.56 -13.10 -0.57
CA ARG A 75 7.01 -13.29 -0.68
C ARG A 75 7.78 -12.06 -0.19
N LEU A 76 7.33 -10.86 -0.54
CA LEU A 76 7.97 -9.60 -0.15
C LEU A 76 7.86 -9.36 1.36
N THR A 77 6.69 -9.56 1.96
CA THR A 77 6.50 -9.40 3.41
C THR A 77 7.36 -10.40 4.20
N GLN A 78 7.43 -11.66 3.75
CA GLN A 78 8.28 -12.67 4.38
C GLN A 78 9.78 -12.33 4.28
N ALA A 79 10.20 -11.65 3.19
CA ALA A 79 11.58 -11.23 3.00
C ALA A 79 11.96 -9.95 3.78
N LEU A 80 11.03 -9.34 4.52
CA LEU A 80 11.23 -8.08 5.26
C LEU A 80 10.89 -8.24 6.75
N PRO A 81 11.64 -9.07 7.50
CA PRO A 81 11.32 -9.40 8.89
C PRO A 81 11.45 -8.21 9.86
N LYS A 82 12.09 -7.11 9.43
CA LYS A 82 12.23 -5.88 10.23
C LYS A 82 11.07 -4.89 10.04
N ALA A 83 10.11 -5.19 9.16
CA ALA A 83 8.93 -4.34 8.98
C ALA A 83 8.06 -4.38 10.24
N GLU A 84 7.87 -3.23 10.87
CA GLU A 84 7.12 -3.05 12.13
C GLU A 84 5.79 -2.31 11.92
N LEU A 85 5.64 -1.62 10.80
CA LEU A 85 4.42 -0.93 10.43
C LEU A 85 4.19 -1.06 8.93
N THR A 86 2.98 -1.48 8.54
CA THR A 86 2.51 -1.46 7.16
C THR A 86 1.30 -0.55 7.01
N LEU A 87 1.43 0.49 6.19
CA LEU A 87 0.31 1.35 5.81
C LEU A 87 -0.45 0.72 4.65
N LEU A 88 -1.73 0.41 4.86
CA LEU A 88 -2.62 -0.16 3.84
C LEU A 88 -3.40 0.97 3.18
N VAL A 89 -2.83 1.52 2.11
CA VAL A 89 -3.33 2.74 1.46
C VAL A 89 -4.37 2.41 0.39
N GLY A 90 -5.64 2.69 0.71
CA GLY A 90 -6.78 2.48 -0.17
C GLY A 90 -7.44 1.10 -0.02
N GLY A 91 -8.70 1.02 -0.46
CA GLY A 91 -9.56 -0.15 -0.23
C GLY A 91 -9.02 -1.47 -0.82
N TYR A 92 -8.29 -1.43 -1.94
CA TYR A 92 -7.68 -2.65 -2.51
C TYR A 92 -6.57 -3.22 -1.64
N ALA A 93 -5.70 -2.36 -1.10
CA ALA A 93 -4.65 -2.80 -0.19
C ALA A 93 -5.24 -3.34 1.12
N GLN A 94 -6.26 -2.67 1.64
CA GLN A 94 -6.99 -3.09 2.85
C GLN A 94 -7.67 -4.45 2.65
N LYS A 95 -8.45 -4.63 1.58
CA LYS A 95 -9.14 -5.90 1.29
C LYS A 95 -8.17 -7.06 1.14
N TRP A 96 -7.06 -6.85 0.45
CA TRP A 96 -6.05 -7.89 0.28
C TRP A 96 -5.39 -8.27 1.61
N ALA A 97 -4.95 -7.29 2.40
CA ALA A 97 -4.20 -7.57 3.63
C ALA A 97 -5.09 -8.05 4.78
N LEU A 98 -6.32 -7.55 4.88
CA LEU A 98 -7.21 -7.82 6.01
C LEU A 98 -8.18 -8.99 5.74
N GLY A 99 -8.44 -9.32 4.47
CA GLY A 99 -9.35 -10.40 4.10
C GLY A 99 -10.72 -10.24 4.77
N ALA A 100 -11.18 -11.28 5.47
CA ALA A 100 -12.44 -11.27 6.21
C ALA A 100 -12.50 -10.26 7.37
N ARG A 101 -11.35 -9.73 7.83
CA ARG A 101 -11.31 -8.69 8.85
C ARG A 101 -11.59 -7.29 8.31
N ALA A 102 -11.55 -7.09 6.98
CA ALA A 102 -11.95 -5.82 6.39
C ALA A 102 -13.42 -5.54 6.72
N LYS A 103 -13.76 -4.28 6.99
CA LYS A 103 -15.14 -3.88 7.26
C LYS A 103 -15.91 -3.71 5.94
N ALA A 104 -17.20 -3.35 6.04
CA ALA A 104 -18.09 -3.25 4.88
C ALA A 104 -17.57 -2.27 3.81
N ASP A 105 -16.91 -1.19 4.25
CA ASP A 105 -16.30 -0.21 3.36
C ASP A 105 -14.96 0.33 3.90
N MET A 106 -14.33 1.19 3.09
CA MET A 106 -13.03 1.81 3.42
C MET A 106 -13.12 2.71 4.65
N THR A 107 -14.21 3.46 4.81
CA THR A 107 -14.41 4.38 5.95
C THR A 107 -14.48 3.58 7.25
N GLN A 108 -15.31 2.55 7.30
CA GLN A 108 -15.44 1.69 8.47
C GLN A 108 -14.13 0.94 8.77
N THR A 109 -13.42 0.51 7.74
CA THR A 109 -12.11 -0.14 7.90
C THR A 109 -11.08 0.82 8.52
N VAL A 110 -11.02 2.07 8.05
CA VAL A 110 -10.13 3.09 8.63
C VAL A 110 -10.58 3.49 10.04
N ALA A 111 -11.89 3.60 10.31
CA ALA A 111 -12.40 3.93 11.64
C ALA A 111 -12.03 2.86 12.68
N ALA A 112 -12.02 1.59 12.27
CA ALA A 112 -11.60 0.46 13.08
C ALA A 112 -10.08 0.27 13.19
N TRP A 113 -9.26 1.29 12.87
CA TRP A 113 -7.80 1.16 12.76
C TRP A 113 -7.12 0.54 13.99
N ARG A 114 -7.67 0.77 15.19
CA ARG A 114 -7.16 0.22 16.46
C ARG A 114 -7.22 -1.30 16.53
N GLU A 115 -8.11 -1.94 15.76
CA GLU A 115 -8.23 -3.41 15.71
C GLU A 115 -7.09 -4.07 14.91
N TYR A 116 -6.38 -3.32 14.06
CA TYR A 116 -5.31 -3.87 13.19
C TYR A 116 -3.91 -3.48 13.63
N GLY A 117 -3.79 -2.50 14.52
CA GLY A 117 -2.51 -2.09 15.09
C GLY A 117 -1.92 -3.14 16.04
N PRO A 118 -0.63 -3.03 16.36
CA PRO A 118 0.28 -1.95 15.94
C PRO A 118 0.90 -2.18 14.55
N ASP A 119 0.89 -3.37 14.00
CA ASP A 119 1.64 -3.74 12.81
C ASP A 119 0.99 -3.30 11.49
N LEU A 120 -0.33 -3.08 11.47
CA LEU A 120 -1.07 -2.61 10.31
C LEU A 120 -1.82 -1.31 10.60
N LEU A 121 -1.79 -0.37 9.65
CA LEU A 121 -2.61 0.85 9.71
C LEU A 121 -3.37 1.07 8.39
N PRO A 122 -4.70 0.88 8.36
CA PRO A 122 -5.51 1.19 7.18
C PRO A 122 -5.61 2.69 6.97
N MET A 123 -5.37 3.13 5.73
CA MET A 123 -5.37 4.55 5.35
C MET A 123 -6.25 4.76 4.10
N PRO A 124 -6.94 5.89 3.98
CA PRO A 124 -7.55 6.27 2.71
C PRO A 124 -6.47 6.56 1.66
N HIS A 125 -6.83 6.53 0.37
CA HIS A 125 -5.89 6.89 -0.69
C HIS A 125 -5.64 8.42 -0.70
N PRO A 126 -4.39 8.91 -0.85
CA PRO A 126 -4.04 10.34 -0.78
C PRO A 126 -4.43 11.12 -2.07
N SER A 127 -5.58 10.83 -2.67
CA SER A 127 -6.07 11.56 -3.84
C SER A 127 -6.81 12.83 -3.43
N TRP A 128 -6.78 13.88 -4.28
CA TRP A 128 -7.62 15.07 -4.14
C TRP A 128 -9.12 14.75 -4.03
N ARG A 129 -9.54 13.59 -4.55
CA ARG A 129 -10.91 13.09 -4.41
C ARG A 129 -11.29 12.77 -2.97
N ASN A 130 -10.30 12.63 -2.08
CA ASN A 130 -10.51 12.31 -0.68
C ASN A 130 -10.78 13.56 0.20
N THR A 131 -10.68 14.78 -0.33
CA THR A 131 -10.92 16.01 0.45
C THR A 131 -12.32 16.05 1.05
N ALA A 132 -13.34 15.64 0.29
CA ALA A 132 -14.72 15.58 0.81
C ALA A 132 -14.87 14.50 1.90
N TRP A 133 -14.12 13.41 1.80
CA TRP A 133 -14.12 12.36 2.82
C TRP A 133 -13.47 12.84 4.11
N LEU A 134 -12.32 13.52 4.04
CA LEU A 134 -11.63 14.08 5.21
C LEU A 134 -12.52 15.06 5.98
N ARG A 135 -13.19 15.97 5.27
CA ARG A 135 -14.15 16.91 5.88
C ARG A 135 -15.31 16.23 6.60
N ARG A 136 -15.75 15.05 6.13
CA ARG A 136 -16.83 14.27 6.78
C ARG A 136 -16.33 13.36 7.90
N ASN A 137 -15.02 13.17 8.01
CA ASN A 137 -14.38 12.25 8.95
C ASN A 137 -13.23 12.97 9.68
N PRO A 138 -13.52 14.05 10.44
CA PRO A 138 -12.49 14.84 11.12
C PRO A 138 -11.65 14.02 12.11
N TRP A 139 -12.25 12.98 12.71
CA TRP A 139 -11.57 11.99 13.55
C TRP A 139 -10.33 11.36 12.90
N PHE A 140 -10.24 11.33 11.57
CA PHE A 140 -9.04 10.84 10.90
C PHE A 140 -7.83 11.75 11.17
N GLU A 141 -8.03 13.07 11.05
CA GLU A 141 -7.00 14.06 11.35
C GLU A 141 -6.77 14.20 12.86
N ASP A 142 -7.82 14.07 13.66
CA ASP A 142 -7.73 14.23 15.13
C ASP A 142 -7.10 13.02 15.84
N GLU A 143 -7.24 11.81 15.29
CA GLU A 143 -6.82 10.57 15.96
C GLU A 143 -5.80 9.76 15.16
N VAL A 144 -6.08 9.48 13.88
CA VAL A 144 -5.27 8.54 13.09
C VAL A 144 -3.93 9.17 12.70
N VAL A 145 -3.95 10.44 12.27
CA VAL A 145 -2.74 11.14 11.86
C VAL A 145 -1.76 11.33 13.03
N PRO A 146 -2.16 11.80 14.22
CA PRO A 146 -1.27 11.87 15.39
C PRO A 146 -0.71 10.50 15.79
N TYR A 147 -1.53 9.45 15.74
CA TYR A 147 -1.06 8.09 16.00
C TYR A 147 0.01 7.66 14.99
N LEU A 148 -0.21 7.89 13.69
CA LEU A 148 0.76 7.58 12.64
C LEU A 148 2.06 8.36 12.86
N GLN A 149 1.99 9.65 13.17
CA GLN A 149 3.16 10.48 13.47
C GLN A 149 3.96 9.92 14.65
N PHE A 150 3.28 9.56 15.75
CA PHE A 150 3.91 8.93 16.91
C PHE A 150 4.63 7.62 16.53
N ARG A 151 3.96 6.76 15.76
CA ARG A 151 4.54 5.48 15.32
C ARG A 151 5.74 5.68 14.40
N VAL A 152 5.65 6.57 13.42
CA VAL A 152 6.75 6.88 12.51
C VAL A 152 7.94 7.48 13.27
N ALA A 153 7.70 8.39 14.21
CA ALA A 153 8.74 8.96 15.06
C ALA A 153 9.48 7.87 15.85
N GLY A 154 8.75 6.90 16.41
CA GLY A 154 9.36 5.73 17.07
C GLY A 154 10.26 4.91 16.16
N LEU A 155 9.81 4.64 14.92
CA LEU A 155 10.58 3.88 13.91
C LEU A 155 11.82 4.63 13.40
N LEU A 156 11.77 5.96 13.31
CA LEU A 156 12.93 6.77 12.94
C LEU A 156 13.91 6.90 14.13
N GLY A 157 13.38 7.08 15.34
CA GLY A 157 14.17 7.26 16.56
C GLY A 157 14.95 6.02 17.01
N SER A 158 14.42 4.82 16.78
CA SER A 158 15.15 3.57 17.06
C SER A 158 16.11 3.14 15.94
N GLY A 159 16.28 3.97 14.90
CA GLY A 159 17.20 3.76 13.78
C GLY A 159 18.28 4.84 13.65
N LYS A 160 18.70 5.49 14.74
CA LYS A 160 19.76 6.50 14.67
C LYS A 160 21.05 5.86 14.12
N PRO A 161 21.59 6.31 12.96
CA PRO A 161 22.92 5.89 12.55
C PRO A 161 23.93 6.45 13.56
N ALA A 162 24.87 5.60 13.97
CA ALA A 162 26.07 6.02 14.68
C ALA A 162 26.93 6.94 13.79
#